data_AF-M8BNC0-F1
#
_entry.id   AF-M8BNC0-F1
#
_cell.length_a   1.000
_cell.length_b   1.000
_cell.length_c   1.000
_cell.angle_alpha   90.00
_cell.angle_beta   90.00
_cell.angle_gamma   90.00
#
_symmetry.space_group_name_H-M   'P 1'
#
loop_
_entity.id
_entity.type
_entity.pdbx_description
1 polymer ?
#
loop_
_entity_poly.entity_id
_entity_poly.type
_entity_poly.pdbx_seq_one_letter_code
_entity_poly.pdbx_strand_id
1 'polypeptide(L)'
;MASTRILGSHRRIGVSEGKMQYVEVSKEKPYVISLFSLDDEGSSWTLDHETAFAPIWDDALLCSAPLEQMLAIGAINPLKANIVYLACGDKILGVDVVTKKITRISGLAIAVPDLPLLPCVLPTWLESSQIPSAGWSKKNTLKSEVSPNTVKRENLHVEIDLLK
;
A
#
# COMPACT_ATOMS: atom_id res chain seq x y z
N MET A 1 -19.44 -6.25 -15.90
CA MET A 1 -18.03 -5.82 -15.72
C MET A 1 -17.67 -5.42 -14.27
N ALA A 2 -18.50 -5.72 -13.26
CA ALA A 2 -18.18 -5.47 -11.84
C ALA A 2 -17.40 -6.63 -11.16
N SER A 3 -17.50 -7.85 -11.70
CA SER A 3 -16.97 -9.07 -11.08
C SER A 3 -15.43 -9.15 -11.05
N THR A 4 -14.74 -8.61 -12.06
CA THR A 4 -13.26 -8.62 -12.13
C THR A 4 -12.60 -7.64 -11.16
N ARG A 5 -13.28 -6.53 -10.80
CA ARG A 5 -12.74 -5.53 -9.86
C ARG A 5 -12.73 -6.02 -8.41
N ILE A 6 -13.69 -6.89 -8.06
CA ILE A 6 -13.82 -7.47 -6.71
C ILE A 6 -12.71 -8.50 -6.42
N LEU A 7 -12.12 -9.12 -7.46
CA LEU A 7 -11.06 -10.12 -7.28
C LEU A 7 -9.69 -9.50 -6.97
N GLY A 8 -9.38 -8.32 -7.52
CA GLY A 8 -8.06 -7.67 -7.40
C GLY A 8 -7.78 -6.95 -6.08
N SER A 9 -8.80 -6.77 -5.23
CA SER A 9 -8.61 -6.20 -3.89
C SER A 9 -8.14 -7.23 -2.87
N HIS A 10 -8.49 -8.51 -3.03
CA HIS A 10 -8.17 -9.57 -2.06
C HIS A 10 -6.98 -10.42 -2.47
N ARG A 11 -6.40 -10.17 -3.65
CA ARG A 11 -5.29 -10.92 -4.23
C ARG A 11 -4.30 -9.95 -4.82
N ARG A 12 -3.01 -10.10 -4.52
CA ARG A 12 -1.95 -9.24 -5.04
C ARG A 12 -0.71 -10.04 -5.36
N ILE A 13 -0.03 -9.60 -6.41
CA ILE A 13 1.32 -10.02 -6.75
C ILE A 13 2.25 -8.82 -6.53
N GLY A 14 3.46 -9.07 -6.05
CA GLY A 14 4.49 -8.07 -5.89
C GLY A 14 5.86 -8.71 -5.75
N VAL A 15 6.88 -7.89 -5.53
CA VAL A 15 8.24 -8.37 -5.24
C VAL A 15 8.58 -7.96 -3.81
N SER A 16 9.06 -8.92 -3.03
CA SER A 16 9.62 -8.71 -1.69
C SER A 16 10.89 -9.52 -1.54
N GLU A 17 11.91 -8.95 -0.90
CA GLU A 17 13.18 -9.65 -0.63
C GLU A 17 13.82 -10.24 -1.92
N GLY A 18 13.56 -9.62 -3.06
CA GLY A 18 14.04 -10.06 -4.37
C GLY A 18 13.27 -11.22 -5.00
N LYS A 19 12.21 -11.71 -4.36
CA LYS A 19 11.36 -12.81 -4.87
C LYS A 19 9.97 -12.32 -5.22
N MET A 20 9.37 -12.95 -6.24
CA MET A 20 8.00 -12.69 -6.61
C MET A 20 7.07 -13.36 -5.59
N GLN A 21 6.14 -12.59 -5.05
CA GLN A 21 5.19 -13.03 -4.03
C GLN A 21 3.76 -12.84 -4.50
N TYR A 22 2.92 -13.77 -4.09
CA TYR A 22 1.49 -13.71 -4.23
C TYR A 22 0.86 -13.75 -2.84
N VAL A 23 -0.07 -12.85 -2.59
CA VAL A 23 -0.79 -12.75 -1.33
C VAL A 23 -2.27 -12.80 -1.62
N GLU A 24 -3.00 -13.57 -0.83
CA GLU A 24 -4.45 -13.53 -0.82
C GLU A 24 -5.04 -13.40 0.57
N VAL A 25 -6.21 -12.77 0.64
CA VAL A 25 -7.00 -12.56 1.85
C VAL A 25 -8.37 -13.18 1.64
N SER A 26 -8.82 -14.04 2.56
CA SER A 26 -10.17 -14.60 2.48
C SER A 26 -11.22 -13.50 2.66
N LYS A 27 -12.33 -13.59 1.91
CA LYS A 27 -13.39 -12.58 1.93
C LYS A 27 -14.26 -12.63 3.19
N GLU A 28 -14.27 -13.78 3.85
CA GLU A 28 -15.13 -14.07 4.99
C GLU A 28 -14.29 -14.34 6.24
N LYS A 29 -14.91 -14.13 7.40
CA LYS A 29 -14.34 -14.47 8.70
C LYS A 29 -14.00 -15.98 8.73
N PRO A 30 -12.85 -16.37 9.30
CA PRO A 30 -11.98 -15.58 10.18
C PRO A 30 -10.89 -14.73 9.51
N TYR A 31 -11.04 -14.34 8.23
CA TYR A 31 -10.06 -13.57 7.44
C TYR A 31 -8.67 -14.19 7.46
N VAL A 32 -8.41 -15.09 6.52
CA VAL A 32 -7.12 -15.78 6.38
C VAL A 32 -6.25 -15.02 5.40
N ILE A 33 -5.01 -14.73 5.80
CA ILE A 33 -3.97 -14.20 4.91
C ILE A 33 -3.04 -15.36 4.55
N SER A 34 -2.89 -15.61 3.26
CA SER A 34 -2.01 -16.65 2.71
C SER A 34 -0.92 -15.98 1.87
N LEU A 35 0.34 -16.31 2.18
CA LEU A 35 1.55 -15.80 1.52
C LEU A 35 2.19 -16.91 0.71
N PHE A 36 2.47 -16.62 -0.56
CA PHE A 36 3.12 -17.54 -1.47
C PHE A 36 4.34 -16.89 -2.10
N SER A 37 5.42 -17.65 -2.28
CA SER A 37 6.59 -17.25 -3.06
C SER A 37 6.69 -18.10 -4.32
N LEU A 38 7.07 -17.45 -5.42
CA LEU A 38 7.45 -18.13 -6.65
C LEU A 38 8.85 -18.71 -6.47
N ASP A 39 9.07 -19.95 -6.91
CA ASP A 39 10.40 -20.55 -6.96
C ASP A 39 11.35 -19.78 -7.90
N ASP A 40 12.65 -20.04 -7.76
CA ASP A 40 13.69 -19.34 -8.53
C ASP A 40 13.67 -19.74 -10.02
N GLU A 41 13.04 -20.86 -10.36
CA GLU A 41 12.81 -21.32 -11.74
C GLU A 41 11.61 -20.62 -12.40
N GLY A 42 10.79 -19.90 -11.63
CA GLY A 42 9.58 -19.23 -12.08
C GLY A 42 8.42 -20.18 -12.44
N SER A 43 8.47 -21.43 -11.98
CA SER A 43 7.61 -22.53 -12.43
C SER A 43 6.48 -22.86 -11.45
N SER A 44 6.71 -22.66 -10.15
CA SER A 44 5.76 -23.08 -9.11
C SER A 44 5.66 -22.09 -7.96
N TRP A 45 4.45 -21.94 -7.44
CA TRP A 45 4.16 -21.16 -6.23
C TRP A 45 4.16 -22.09 -5.00
N THR A 46 4.88 -21.72 -3.95
CA THR A 46 4.89 -22.41 -2.66
C THR A 46 4.17 -21.57 -1.61
N LEU A 47 3.29 -22.18 -0.82
CA LEU A 47 2.69 -21.53 0.35
C LEU A 47 3.73 -21.42 1.46
N ASP A 48 4.18 -20.21 1.76
CA ASP A 48 5.18 -19.96 2.81
C ASP A 48 4.51 -19.83 4.18
N HIS A 49 3.35 -19.16 4.23
CA HIS A 49 2.66 -18.88 5.47
C HIS A 49 1.17 -18.71 5.25
N GLU A 50 0.38 -19.20 6.20
CA GLU A 50 -1.06 -19.00 6.25
C GLU A 50 -1.49 -18.68 7.68
N THR A 51 -2.34 -17.68 7.85
CA THR A 51 -2.84 -17.33 9.18
C THR A 51 -4.18 -16.64 9.16
N ALA A 52 -5.08 -17.13 10.02
CA ALA A 52 -6.32 -16.45 10.36
C ALA A 52 -6.06 -15.20 11.20
N PHE A 53 -6.74 -14.11 10.85
CA PHE A 53 -6.52 -12.77 11.36
C PHE A 53 -7.83 -12.12 11.82
N ALA A 54 -8.55 -12.82 12.69
CA ALA A 54 -9.77 -12.32 13.33
C ALA A 54 -9.54 -11.24 14.43
N PRO A 55 -8.50 -11.30 15.29
CA PRO A 55 -8.46 -10.47 16.52
C PRO A 55 -8.07 -9.00 16.34
N ILE A 56 -7.50 -8.60 15.20
CA ILE A 56 -7.04 -7.20 15.01
C ILE A 56 -8.21 -6.28 14.67
N TRP A 57 -9.35 -6.82 14.23
CA TRP A 57 -10.50 -6.02 13.81
C TRP A 57 -11.52 -5.74 14.90
N ASP A 58 -11.38 -6.37 16.06
CA ASP A 58 -12.28 -6.14 17.20
C ASP A 58 -11.92 -4.88 18.01
N ASP A 59 -10.78 -4.24 17.72
CA ASP A 59 -10.43 -2.94 18.31
C ASP A 59 -11.11 -1.80 17.53
N ALA A 60 -12.16 -1.25 18.12
CA ALA A 60 -12.96 -0.14 17.59
C ALA A 60 -12.13 1.11 17.22
N LEU A 61 -10.88 1.22 17.70
CA LEU A 61 -9.98 2.32 17.34
C LEU A 61 -9.33 2.14 15.96
N LEU A 62 -9.33 0.93 15.41
CA LEU A 62 -8.62 0.63 14.17
C LEU A 62 -9.46 0.91 12.93
N CYS A 63 -10.77 0.63 12.93
CA CYS A 63 -11.62 0.91 11.77
C CYS A 63 -12.93 1.57 12.22
N SER A 64 -13.16 2.82 11.80
CA SER A 64 -14.42 3.55 11.98
C SER A 64 -15.50 3.09 11.00
N ALA A 65 -15.09 2.41 9.92
CA ALA A 65 -15.98 1.81 8.93
C ALA A 65 -16.44 0.41 9.38
N PRO A 66 -17.68 0.00 9.07
CA PRO A 66 -18.12 -1.38 9.26
C PRO A 66 -17.16 -2.32 8.52
N LEU A 67 -16.55 -3.27 9.23
CA LEU A 67 -15.56 -4.25 8.71
C LEU A 67 -16.04 -5.02 7.47
N GLU A 68 -17.35 -5.10 7.26
CA GLU A 68 -18.04 -5.63 6.07
C GLU A 68 -17.62 -4.90 4.77
N GLN A 69 -17.06 -3.69 4.85
CA GLN A 69 -16.53 -2.95 3.70
C GLN A 69 -15.00 -3.04 3.62
N MET A 70 -14.55 -4.13 2.97
CA MET A 70 -13.27 -4.27 2.26
C MET A 70 -12.00 -4.19 3.10
N LEU A 71 -11.52 -5.37 3.53
CA LEU A 71 -10.08 -5.58 3.74
C LEU A 71 -9.42 -5.80 2.38
N ALA A 72 -8.94 -4.73 1.75
CA ALA A 72 -8.21 -4.82 0.50
C ALA A 72 -6.70 -4.87 0.76
N ILE A 73 -5.97 -5.71 0.05
CA ILE A 73 -4.51 -5.68 0.05
C ILE A 73 -4.07 -4.40 -0.68
N GLY A 74 -3.46 -3.47 0.05
CA GLY A 74 -2.88 -2.24 -0.49
C GLY A 74 -1.57 -2.51 -1.22
N ALA A 75 -0.64 -3.21 -0.57
CA ALA A 75 0.70 -3.51 -1.08
C ALA A 75 1.37 -4.67 -0.31
N ILE A 76 2.42 -5.25 -0.90
CA ILE A 76 3.36 -6.16 -0.22
C ILE A 76 4.58 -5.34 0.17
N ASN A 77 5.11 -5.50 1.39
CA ASN A 77 6.32 -4.78 1.78
C ASN A 77 7.50 -5.23 0.91
N PRO A 78 8.24 -4.31 0.26
CA PRO A 78 9.28 -4.69 -0.69
C PRO A 78 10.54 -5.28 -0.03
N LEU A 79 10.70 -5.11 1.28
CA LEU A 79 11.89 -5.49 2.05
C LEU A 79 11.64 -6.58 3.08
N LYS A 80 10.38 -6.89 3.41
CA LYS A 80 10.00 -7.84 4.46
C LYS A 80 8.80 -8.67 4.01
N ALA A 81 9.07 -9.90 3.59
CA ALA A 81 8.10 -10.84 3.01
C ALA A 81 6.88 -11.10 3.90
N ASN A 82 7.08 -11.07 5.22
CA ASN A 82 6.03 -11.31 6.20
C ASN A 82 5.13 -10.09 6.45
N ILE A 83 5.42 -8.92 5.88
CA ILE A 83 4.64 -7.70 6.09
C ILE A 83 3.76 -7.39 4.87
N VAL A 84 2.44 -7.35 5.10
CA VAL A 84 1.44 -6.97 4.10
C VAL A 84 0.72 -5.70 4.53
N TYR A 85 0.50 -4.77 3.61
CA TYR A 85 -0.28 -3.58 3.84
C TYR A 85 -1.73 -3.81 3.47
N LEU A 86 -2.64 -3.70 4.43
CA LEU A 86 -4.08 -3.84 4.25
C LEU A 86 -4.75 -2.47 4.36
N ALA A 87 -5.67 -2.18 3.45
CA ALA A 87 -6.55 -1.04 3.54
C ALA A 87 -7.79 -1.42 4.35
N CYS A 88 -8.11 -0.61 5.35
CA CYS A 88 -9.34 -0.69 6.14
C CYS A 88 -9.94 0.71 6.26
N GLY A 89 -11.07 0.95 5.58
CA GLY A 89 -11.70 2.27 5.55
C GLY A 89 -10.75 3.36 5.04
N ASP A 90 -10.44 4.32 5.90
CA ASP A 90 -9.54 5.45 5.63
C ASP A 90 -8.10 5.22 6.12
N LYS A 91 -7.72 3.98 6.45
CA LYS A 91 -6.39 3.64 6.98
C LYS A 91 -5.71 2.55 6.18
N ILE A 92 -4.38 2.60 6.19
CA ILE A 92 -3.48 1.51 5.77
C ILE A 92 -2.79 0.94 7.00
N LEU A 93 -2.78 -0.38 7.08
CA LEU A 93 -2.27 -1.14 8.21
C LEU A 93 -1.17 -2.07 7.70
N GLY A 94 0.05 -1.88 8.19
CA GLY A 94 1.13 -2.82 7.98
C GLY A 94 0.98 -3.97 8.96
N VAL A 95 0.71 -5.17 8.46
CA VAL A 95 0.49 -6.37 9.27
C VAL A 95 1.65 -7.32 9.07
N ASP A 96 2.31 -7.70 10.16
CA ASP A 96 3.20 -8.85 10.18
C ASP A 96 2.36 -10.12 10.32
N VAL A 97 2.26 -10.87 9.23
CA VAL A 97 1.42 -12.06 9.12
C VAL A 97 1.94 -13.19 10.01
N VAL A 98 3.25 -13.26 10.24
CA VAL A 98 3.89 -14.32 11.04
C VAL A 98 3.67 -14.06 12.53
N THR A 99 4.02 -12.86 13.00
CA THR A 99 3.90 -12.53 14.43
C THR A 99 2.49 -12.12 14.84
N LYS A 100 1.63 -11.93 13.86
CA LYS A 100 0.25 -11.51 13.98
C LYS A 100 0.04 -10.14 14.61
N LYS A 101 0.91 -9.19 14.28
CA LYS A 101 0.92 -7.84 14.88
C LYS A 101 0.79 -6.76 13.83
N ILE A 102 0.15 -5.66 14.21
CA ILE A 102 0.26 -4.42 13.45
C ILE A 102 1.66 -3.83 13.69
N THR A 103 2.37 -3.58 12.61
CA THR A 103 3.69 -2.94 12.60
C THR A 103 3.59 -1.44 12.35
N ARG A 104 2.57 -0.99 11.60
CA ARG A 104 2.35 0.42 11.25
C ARG A 104 0.88 0.70 10.97
N ILE A 105 0.44 1.92 11.30
CA ILE A 105 -0.86 2.47 10.94
C ILE A 105 -0.61 3.82 10.27
N SER A 106 -1.27 4.08 9.15
CA SER A 106 -1.27 5.38 8.49
C SER A 106 -2.67 5.74 8.07
N GLY A 107 -3.06 7.02 8.23
CA GLY A 107 -4.24 7.56 7.57
C GLY A 107 -4.01 7.63 6.07
N LEU A 108 -5.08 7.46 5.31
CA LEU A 108 -5.12 7.63 3.87
C LEU A 108 -5.91 8.92 3.57
N ALA A 109 -5.23 9.92 3.01
CA ALA A 109 -5.84 11.22 2.70
C ALA A 109 -6.94 11.14 1.60
N ILE A 110 -7.01 10.01 0.90
CA ILE A 110 -7.97 9.72 -0.15
C ILE A 110 -8.69 8.44 0.27
N ALA A 111 -10.03 8.44 0.34
CA ALA A 111 -10.79 7.21 0.53
C ALA A 111 -10.33 6.19 -0.52
N VAL A 112 -9.88 5.01 -0.08
CA VAL A 112 -9.16 3.98 -0.85
C VAL A 112 -9.47 4.10 -2.34
N PRO A 113 -8.55 4.62 -3.19
CA PRO A 113 -8.78 4.54 -4.60
C PRO A 113 -8.82 3.04 -4.95
N ASP A 114 -9.67 2.68 -5.90
CA ASP A 114 -9.74 1.34 -6.53
C ASP A 114 -8.41 0.88 -7.18
N LEU A 115 -7.28 1.50 -6.82
CA LEU A 115 -5.97 1.36 -7.43
C LEU A 115 -4.98 0.75 -6.43
N PRO A 116 -4.17 -0.23 -6.88
CA PRO A 116 -3.11 -0.79 -6.08
C PRO A 116 -2.08 0.26 -5.67
N LEU A 117 -1.67 0.28 -4.39
CA LEU A 117 -0.47 1.00 -3.99
C LEU A 117 0.72 0.30 -4.63
N LEU A 118 1.61 1.07 -5.25
CA LEU A 118 2.87 0.57 -5.78
C LEU A 118 3.97 0.78 -4.73
N PRO A 119 4.33 -0.24 -3.93
CA PRO A 119 5.46 -0.14 -3.03
C PRO A 119 6.73 0.01 -3.86
N CYS A 120 7.58 0.97 -3.51
CA CYS A 120 8.90 1.12 -4.10
C CYS A 120 9.94 1.39 -3.02
N VAL A 121 11.14 0.86 -3.23
CA VAL A 121 12.31 1.22 -2.44
C VAL A 121 13.00 2.34 -3.22
N LEU A 122 13.19 3.49 -2.59
CA LEU A 122 13.91 4.58 -3.21
C LEU A 122 15.38 4.13 -3.39
N PRO A 123 15.97 4.35 -4.58
CA PRO A 123 17.35 3.96 -4.79
C PRO A 123 18.27 4.80 -3.90
N THR A 124 19.41 4.23 -3.48
CA THR A 124 20.33 4.88 -2.53
C THR A 124 20.90 6.21 -3.03
N TRP A 125 21.02 6.39 -4.35
CA TRP A 125 21.43 7.68 -4.94
C TRP A 125 20.39 8.80 -4.74
N LEU A 126 19.15 8.46 -4.36
CA LEU A 126 18.14 9.46 -4.03
C LEU A 126 18.38 10.09 -2.66
N GLU A 127 19.09 9.42 -1.74
CA GLU A 127 19.48 10.03 -0.45
C GLU A 127 20.41 11.24 -0.65
N SER A 128 21.22 11.23 -1.70
CA SER A 128 22.08 12.36 -2.08
C SER A 128 21.38 13.39 -2.97
N SER A 129 20.15 13.10 -3.41
CA SER A 129 19.35 13.98 -4.26
C SER A 129 18.34 14.75 -3.40
N GLN A 130 18.33 16.08 -3.48
CA GLN A 130 17.26 16.86 -2.87
C GLN A 130 15.94 16.54 -3.58
N ILE A 131 15.05 15.80 -2.91
CA ILE A 131 13.68 15.62 -3.38
C ILE A 131 13.04 17.02 -3.36
N PRO A 132 12.58 17.56 -4.51
CA PRO A 132 11.97 18.88 -4.54
C PRO A 132 10.76 18.87 -3.61
N SER A 133 10.82 19.66 -2.52
CA SER A 133 9.61 19.88 -1.74
C SER A 133 8.62 20.66 -2.60
N ALA A 134 7.33 20.36 -2.43
CA ALA A 134 6.24 21.11 -3.08
C ALA A 134 6.25 22.56 -2.55
N GLY A 135 7.11 23.40 -3.10
CA GLY A 135 7.37 24.77 -2.66
C GLY A 135 8.46 25.51 -3.42
N TRP A 136 9.30 24.81 -4.20
CA TRP A 136 10.37 25.46 -4.96
C TRP A 136 9.90 26.08 -6.28
N SER A 137 9.16 27.20 -6.19
CA SER A 137 9.00 28.10 -7.33
C SER A 137 10.19 29.07 -7.37
N LYS A 138 11.21 28.75 -8.18
CA LYS A 138 12.10 29.81 -8.66
C LYS A 138 11.27 30.70 -9.57
N LYS A 139 10.86 31.87 -9.08
CA LYS A 139 10.43 32.99 -9.93
C LYS A 139 11.61 33.42 -10.79
N ASN A 140 11.79 32.77 -11.93
CA ASN A 140 12.53 33.39 -13.02
C ASN A 140 11.56 34.37 -13.68
N THR A 141 11.78 35.66 -13.42
CA THR A 141 11.13 36.75 -14.12
C THR A 141 11.59 36.74 -15.58
N LEU A 142 10.92 35.98 -16.43
CA LEU A 142 10.88 36.27 -17.86
C LEU A 142 9.47 36.78 -18.18
N LYS A 143 9.40 38.05 -18.55
CA LYS A 143 8.18 38.68 -19.05
C LYS A 143 7.82 38.03 -20.38
N SER A 144 6.73 37.29 -20.43
CA SER A 144 5.91 37.19 -21.64
C SER A 144 4.45 37.07 -21.25
N GLU A 145 3.68 38.05 -21.71
CA GLU A 145 2.23 38.12 -21.60
C GLU A 145 1.58 36.86 -22.18
N VAL A 146 0.56 36.32 -21.49
CA VAL A 146 -0.76 35.89 -22.02
C VAL A 146 -1.55 35.21 -20.88
N SER A 147 -2.81 35.61 -20.75
CA SER A 147 -3.83 35.28 -19.72
C SER A 147 -4.50 33.90 -19.94
N PRO A 148 -5.34 33.37 -19.02
CA PRO A 148 -5.20 32.02 -18.50
C PRO A 148 -6.31 31.04 -18.92
N ASN A 149 -5.99 29.75 -19.01
CA ASN A 149 -7.00 28.69 -18.91
C ASN A 149 -6.72 27.83 -17.67
N THR A 150 -7.69 27.86 -16.76
CA THR A 150 -7.65 27.34 -15.40
C THR A 150 -7.76 25.82 -15.39
N VAL A 151 -6.69 25.12 -14.99
CA VAL A 151 -6.80 23.74 -14.47
C VAL A 151 -6.26 23.77 -13.04
N LYS A 152 -7.16 23.59 -12.08
CA LYS A 152 -6.80 23.45 -10.67
C LYS A 152 -5.99 22.17 -10.51
N ARG A 153 -4.68 22.30 -10.27
CA ARG A 153 -3.83 21.22 -9.77
C ARG A 153 -3.95 21.23 -8.25
N GLU A 154 -4.61 20.22 -7.71
CA GLU A 154 -4.61 19.96 -6.27
C GLU A 154 -3.24 19.36 -5.90
N ASN A 155 -2.52 20.05 -5.02
CA ASN A 155 -1.18 19.65 -4.59
C ASN A 155 -1.31 18.56 -3.52
N LEU A 156 -0.76 17.37 -3.80
CA LEU A 156 -0.63 16.30 -2.81
C LEU A 156 0.58 16.59 -1.92
N HIS A 157 0.33 16.80 -0.62
CA HIS A 157 1.36 16.90 0.41
C HIS A 157 1.64 15.48 0.94
N VAL A 158 2.83 14.95 0.61
CA VAL A 158 3.30 13.66 1.14
C VAL A 158 4.39 13.96 2.16
N GLU A 159 4.11 13.73 3.43
CA GLU A 159 5.07 13.81 4.51
C GLU A 159 5.81 12.46 4.60
N ILE A 160 7.11 12.48 4.32
CA ILE A 160 7.97 11.31 4.44
C ILE A 160 8.74 11.46 5.74
N ASP A 161 8.26 10.82 6.81
CA ASP A 161 9.03 10.66 8.03
C ASP A 161 10.14 9.61 7.81
N LEU A 162 11.36 10.11 7.64
CA LEU A 162 12.57 9.29 7.70
C LEU A 162 12.85 8.94 9.17
N LEU A 163 12.56 7.69 9.54
CA LEU A 163 13.03 7.12 10.79
C LEU A 163 14.56 7.01 10.75
N LYS A 164 15.23 7.75 11.64
CA LYS A 164 16.67 7.62 11.93
C LYS A 164 16.96 6.34 12.71
#